data_AF-A0A381FNN7-F1
#
_entry.id   AF-A0A381FNN7-F1
#
_cell.length_a   1.000
_cell.length_b   1.000
_cell.length_c   1.000
_cell.angle_alpha   90.00
_cell.angle_beta   90.00
_cell.angle_gamma   90.00
#
_symmetry.space_group_name_H-M   'P 1'
#
loop_
_entity.id
_entity.type
_entity.pdbx_description
1 polymer ?
#
loop_
_entity_poly.entity_id
_entity_poly.type
_entity_poly.pdbx_seq_one_letter_code
_entity_poly.pdbx_strand_id
1 'polypeptide(L)'
;MDQKKLYGRWNFWEEFVGYPMMIFYWIKGEKISKMLVKRIEKVKQKSSQISLTDKRRNEFLIRYEKLDNFFSLHFKNIDASRNHNFEEKIEYCLEQYRKESTSLITSSNLMKLQGNFLNGAEATLFLYFALESKTKREIRLSDIMIGENSSEIFIDFLKDKKFIDENHNLIVDQKSSFIRIHRFLKDNHIINPDFQDTTIIEAMENEYNSNFDKGTFSRSITVKPNDFEETIYQELSKLFNIKH
;
A
#
# COMPACT_ATOMS: atom_id res chain seq x y z
N MET A 1 0.72 25.81 15.45
CA MET A 1 -0.24 24.77 15.01
C MET A 1 -1.61 25.11 15.61
N ASP A 2 -2.72 24.77 14.93
CA ASP A 2 -4.07 25.04 15.45
C ASP A 2 -4.28 24.34 16.81
N GLN A 3 -4.73 25.06 17.84
CA GLN A 3 -4.92 24.53 19.20
C GLN A 3 -5.85 23.31 19.21
N LYS A 4 -6.83 23.29 18.31
CA LYS A 4 -7.75 22.15 18.18
C LYS A 4 -7.06 20.89 17.67
N LYS A 5 -6.01 21.04 16.85
CA LYS A 5 -5.19 19.92 16.35
C LYS A 5 -4.17 19.45 17.37
N LEU A 6 -3.67 20.36 18.21
CA LEU A 6 -2.75 20.09 19.31
C LEU A 6 -3.41 19.36 20.48
N TYR A 7 -4.61 19.77 20.88
CA TYR A 7 -5.28 19.27 22.08
C TYR A 7 -6.53 18.42 21.80
N GLY A 8 -6.98 18.35 20.54
CA GLY A 8 -8.21 17.64 20.16
C GLY A 8 -9.49 18.36 20.60
N ARG A 9 -10.65 17.72 20.39
CA ARG A 9 -11.89 18.07 21.09
C ARG A 9 -11.97 17.20 22.34
N TRP A 10 -11.69 17.76 23.50
CA TRP A 10 -11.84 17.04 24.78
C TRP A 10 -13.25 17.26 25.33
N ASN A 11 -13.99 16.16 25.51
CA ASN A 11 -15.24 16.19 26.25
C ASN A 11 -14.96 16.02 27.75
N PHE A 12 -15.76 16.64 28.63
CA PHE A 12 -15.63 16.57 30.10
C PHE A 12 -15.55 15.11 30.65
N TRP A 13 -16.14 14.14 29.92
CA TRP A 13 -16.07 12.72 30.24
C TRP A 13 -14.71 12.07 29.96
N GLU A 14 -13.96 12.55 28.96
CA GLU A 14 -12.60 12.09 28.66
C GLU A 14 -11.60 12.58 29.72
N GLU A 15 -11.89 13.70 30.39
CA GLU A 15 -11.16 14.16 31.58
C GLU A 15 -11.36 13.21 32.76
N PHE A 16 -12.54 12.62 32.97
CA PHE A 16 -12.79 11.73 34.12
C PHE A 16 -12.10 10.36 34.03
N VAL A 17 -11.96 9.80 32.82
CA VAL A 17 -11.38 8.45 32.61
C VAL A 17 -9.93 8.51 32.11
N GLY A 18 -9.58 9.54 31.33
CA GLY A 18 -8.26 9.72 30.74
C GLY A 18 -7.21 10.23 31.72
N TYR A 19 -7.57 11.13 32.65
CA TYR A 19 -6.64 11.65 33.66
C TYR A 19 -6.06 10.56 34.58
N PRO A 20 -6.89 9.68 35.19
CA PRO A 20 -6.38 8.63 36.08
C PRO A 20 -5.46 7.64 35.37
N MET A 21 -5.79 7.28 34.12
CA MET A 21 -5.01 6.31 33.35
C MET A 21 -3.66 6.89 32.90
N MET A 22 -3.63 8.18 32.54
CA MET A 22 -2.41 8.89 32.18
C MET A 22 -1.52 9.15 33.39
N ILE A 23 -2.11 9.52 34.53
CA ILE A 23 -1.40 9.60 35.82
C ILE A 23 -0.83 8.23 36.20
N PHE A 24 -1.58 7.14 36.00
CA PHE A 24 -1.09 5.77 36.23
C PHE A 24 0.12 5.42 35.36
N TYR A 25 0.12 5.77 34.07
CA TYR A 25 1.27 5.55 33.19
C TYR A 25 2.47 6.43 33.54
N TRP A 26 2.22 7.66 34.00
CA TRP A 26 3.26 8.58 34.48
C TRP A 26 3.90 8.07 35.78
N ILE A 27 3.10 7.59 36.74
CA ILE A 27 3.55 6.96 37.99
C ILE A 27 4.33 5.66 37.71
N LYS A 28 3.95 4.90 36.67
CA LYS A 28 4.69 3.71 36.22
C LYS A 28 5.93 4.00 35.36
N GLY A 29 6.23 5.26 35.04
CA GLY A 29 7.39 5.64 34.24
C GLY A 29 7.36 5.13 32.78
N GLU A 30 6.18 4.84 32.23
CA GLU A 30 6.10 4.38 30.84
C GLU A 30 6.37 5.54 29.88
N LYS A 31 7.49 5.46 29.14
CA LYS A 31 7.82 6.41 28.08
C LYS A 31 6.73 6.41 26.99
N ILE A 32 6.44 7.57 26.42
CA ILE A 32 5.48 7.73 25.31
C ILE A 32 5.71 6.75 24.16
N SER A 33 6.97 6.43 23.87
CA SER A 33 7.34 5.43 22.86
C SER A 33 6.81 4.03 23.19
N LYS A 34 6.88 3.59 24.45
CA LYS A 34 6.35 2.27 24.87
C LYS A 34 4.83 2.22 24.74
N MET A 35 4.14 3.31 25.12
CA MET A 35 2.68 3.41 24.98
C MET A 35 2.27 3.39 23.50
N LEU A 36 3.03 4.09 22.64
CA LEU A 36 2.79 4.09 21.20
C LEU A 36 2.98 2.69 20.60
N VAL A 37 4.07 1.98 20.93
CA VAL A 37 4.32 0.61 20.45
C VAL A 37 3.17 -0.33 20.79
N LYS A 38 2.69 -0.32 22.04
CA LYS A 38 1.52 -1.12 22.44
C LYS A 38 0.27 -0.81 21.60
N ARG A 39 0.04 0.46 21.27
CA ARG A 39 -1.08 0.84 20.39
C ARG A 39 -0.85 0.38 18.96
N ILE A 40 0.36 0.49 18.44
CA ILE A 40 0.71 0.00 17.09
C ILE A 40 0.41 -1.49 16.98
N GLU A 41 0.88 -2.31 17.93
CA GLU A 41 0.65 -3.76 17.94
C GLU A 41 -0.85 -4.10 17.97
N LYS A 42 -1.60 -3.48 18.89
CA LYS A 42 -3.05 -3.65 19.00
C LYS A 42 -3.75 -3.29 17.69
N VAL A 43 -3.33 -2.22 17.04
CA VAL A 43 -3.93 -1.74 15.81
C VAL A 43 -3.59 -2.63 14.63
N LYS A 44 -2.33 -3.08 14.50
CA LYS A 44 -1.92 -4.07 13.48
C LYS A 44 -2.76 -5.34 13.56
N GLN A 45 -2.99 -5.85 14.78
CA GLN A 45 -3.84 -7.02 14.99
C GLN A 45 -5.30 -6.75 14.62
N LYS A 46 -5.82 -5.57 14.93
CA LYS A 46 -7.20 -5.19 14.62
C LYS A 46 -7.42 -4.99 13.12
N SER A 47 -6.46 -4.37 12.42
CA SER A 47 -6.56 -4.10 10.99
C SER A 47 -6.41 -5.36 10.15
N SER A 48 -5.58 -6.32 10.55
CA SER A 48 -5.40 -7.59 9.82
C SER A 48 -6.65 -8.46 9.79
N GLN A 49 -7.58 -8.26 10.74
CA GLN A 49 -8.86 -8.97 10.81
C GLN A 49 -9.94 -8.34 9.91
N ILE A 50 -9.66 -7.23 9.23
CA ILE A 50 -10.65 -6.51 8.42
C ILE A 50 -10.56 -6.96 6.96
N SER A 51 -11.68 -7.43 6.43
CA SER A 51 -11.90 -7.57 4.99
C SER A 51 -12.49 -6.28 4.42
N LEU A 52 -11.79 -5.66 3.47
CA LEU A 52 -12.24 -4.45 2.78
C LEU A 52 -12.94 -4.80 1.46
N THR A 53 -14.23 -4.50 1.38
CA THR A 53 -14.95 -4.38 0.10
C THR A 53 -14.69 -3.01 -0.52
N ASP A 54 -14.88 -2.85 -1.83
CA ASP A 54 -14.59 -1.58 -2.54
C ASP A 54 -15.32 -0.37 -1.95
N LYS A 55 -16.58 -0.55 -1.54
CA LYS A 55 -17.36 0.50 -0.87
C LYS A 55 -16.73 0.92 0.47
N ARG A 56 -16.37 -0.04 1.33
CA ARG A 56 -15.72 0.24 2.62
C ARG A 56 -14.33 0.85 2.45
N ARG A 57 -13.62 0.46 1.39
CA ARG A 57 -12.31 0.99 1.02
C ARG A 57 -12.39 2.49 0.70
N ASN A 58 -13.32 2.90 -0.16
CA ASN A 58 -13.52 4.31 -0.49
C ASN A 58 -13.89 5.14 0.75
N GLU A 59 -14.75 4.60 1.62
CA GLU A 59 -15.06 5.23 2.90
C GLU A 59 -13.82 5.39 3.79
N PHE A 60 -12.95 4.38 3.84
CA PHE A 60 -11.72 4.41 4.65
C PHE A 60 -10.69 5.39 4.10
N LEU A 61 -10.55 5.49 2.77
CA LEU A 61 -9.71 6.49 2.11
C LEU A 61 -10.20 7.91 2.44
N ILE A 62 -11.50 8.18 2.28
CA ILE A 62 -12.09 9.48 2.63
C ILE A 62 -11.88 9.80 4.11
N ARG A 63 -12.03 8.82 5.00
CA ARG A 63 -11.78 8.99 6.43
C ARG A 63 -10.31 9.26 6.71
N TYR A 64 -9.40 8.55 6.08
CA TYR A 64 -7.96 8.72 6.24
C TYR A 64 -7.57 10.14 5.83
N GLU A 65 -7.99 10.60 4.65
CA GLU A 65 -7.75 11.96 4.17
C GLU A 65 -8.28 13.03 5.13
N LYS A 66 -9.49 12.83 5.66
CA LYS A 66 -10.12 13.76 6.61
C LYS A 66 -9.57 13.70 8.04
N LEU A 67 -8.68 12.76 8.37
CA LEU A 67 -8.06 12.73 9.70
C LEU A 67 -7.23 13.99 9.94
N ASP A 68 -7.68 14.79 10.90
CA ASP A 68 -7.08 16.06 11.27
C ASP A 68 -6.75 16.06 12.77
N ASN A 69 -5.66 15.38 13.13
CA ASN A 69 -5.10 15.34 14.47
C ASN A 69 -3.57 15.50 14.42
N PHE A 70 -2.94 15.75 15.57
CA PHE A 70 -1.50 15.96 15.68
C PHE A 70 -0.69 14.85 14.99
N PHE A 71 -1.01 13.59 15.27
CA PHE A 71 -0.29 12.45 14.72
C PHE A 71 -0.51 12.33 13.21
N SER A 72 -1.76 12.41 12.75
CA SER A 72 -2.08 12.26 11.31
C SER A 72 -1.41 13.31 10.45
N LEU A 73 -1.30 14.55 10.95
CA LEU A 73 -0.61 15.63 10.26
C LEU A 73 0.86 15.28 9.99
N HIS A 74 1.59 14.92 11.04
CA HIS A 74 3.02 14.63 10.91
C HIS A 74 3.27 13.32 10.16
N PHE A 75 2.46 12.29 10.42
CA PHE A 75 2.60 10.99 9.77
C PHE A 75 2.37 11.10 8.26
N LYS A 76 1.31 11.77 7.80
CA LYS A 76 1.05 11.96 6.36
C LYS A 76 2.15 12.76 5.66
N ASN A 77 2.69 13.78 6.32
CA ASN A 77 3.77 14.59 5.75
C ASN A 77 5.03 13.76 5.48
N ILE A 78 5.42 12.88 6.41
CA ILE A 78 6.59 12.01 6.23
C ILE A 78 6.27 10.80 5.34
N ASP A 79 5.03 10.31 5.35
CA ASP A 79 4.56 9.20 4.51
C ASP A 79 4.57 9.55 3.01
N ALA A 80 4.39 10.83 2.67
CA ALA A 80 4.52 11.33 1.30
C ALA A 80 5.96 11.22 0.75
N SER A 81 6.97 11.07 1.62
CA SER A 81 8.36 10.87 1.20
C SER A 81 8.63 9.38 0.97
N ARG A 82 9.05 9.03 -0.26
CA ARG A 82 9.32 7.64 -0.68
C ARG A 82 10.53 6.99 -0.02
N ASN A 83 11.33 7.77 0.72
CA ASN A 83 12.63 7.32 1.22
C ASN A 83 12.60 6.83 2.68
N HIS A 84 11.43 6.81 3.32
CA HIS A 84 11.32 6.43 4.73
C HIS A 84 10.58 5.12 4.94
N ASN A 85 11.15 4.24 5.75
CA ASN A 85 10.46 3.03 6.23
C ASN A 85 9.47 3.38 7.36
N PHE A 86 8.67 2.40 7.78
CA PHE A 86 7.63 2.61 8.79
C PHE A 86 8.21 3.06 10.13
N GLU A 87 9.30 2.45 10.57
CA GLU A 87 9.99 2.76 11.83
C GLU A 87 10.49 4.21 11.85
N GLU A 88 11.08 4.68 10.75
CA GLU A 88 11.54 6.07 10.57
C GLU A 88 10.37 7.06 10.61
N LYS A 89 9.22 6.72 10.03
CA LYS A 89 8.00 7.56 10.10
C LYS A 89 7.49 7.67 11.54
N ILE A 90 7.53 6.59 12.30
CA ILE A 90 7.15 6.58 13.72
C ILE A 90 8.13 7.40 14.56
N GLU A 91 9.43 7.26 14.31
CA GLU A 91 10.46 8.05 14.99
C GLU A 91 10.29 9.54 14.73
N TYR A 92 10.05 9.93 13.48
CA TYR A 92 9.72 11.31 13.11
C TYR A 92 8.53 11.85 13.91
N CYS A 93 7.43 11.09 13.99
CA CYS A 93 6.25 11.51 14.75
C CYS A 93 6.56 11.68 16.25
N LEU A 94 7.38 10.80 16.82
CA LEU A 94 7.84 10.91 18.21
C LEU A 94 8.74 12.13 18.43
N GLU A 95 9.58 12.48 17.46
CA GLU A 95 10.42 13.69 17.53
C GLU A 95 9.55 14.96 17.52
N GLN A 96 8.54 15.02 16.65
CA GLN A 96 7.60 16.15 16.61
C GLN A 96 6.82 16.27 17.93
N TYR A 97 6.37 15.13 18.49
CA TYR A 97 5.78 15.12 19.83
C TYR A 97 6.73 15.65 20.89
N ARG A 98 8.01 15.25 20.89
CA ARG A 98 9.00 15.72 21.88
C ARG A 98 9.20 17.24 21.79
N LYS A 99 9.35 17.78 20.57
CA LYS A 99 9.49 19.21 20.33
C LYS A 99 8.33 19.99 20.92
N GLU A 100 7.10 19.55 20.64
CA GLU A 100 5.91 20.21 21.16
C GLU A 100 5.74 20.01 22.66
N SER A 101 6.03 18.81 23.20
CA SER A 101 5.90 18.55 24.63
C SER A 101 6.82 19.41 25.50
N THR A 102 7.98 19.80 24.96
CA THR A 102 8.99 20.62 25.65
C THR A 102 8.61 22.09 25.69
N SER A 103 7.77 22.55 24.74
CA SER A 103 7.27 23.93 24.70
C SER A 103 6.05 24.17 25.60
N LEU A 104 5.46 23.10 26.17
CA LEU A 104 4.29 23.19 27.05
C LEU A 104 4.68 23.36 28.51
N ILE A 105 4.07 24.36 29.16
CA ILE A 105 4.43 24.80 30.50
C ILE A 105 3.62 24.07 31.60
N THR A 106 2.43 23.53 31.28
CA THR A 106 1.54 22.92 32.27
C THR A 106 1.38 21.42 32.06
N SER A 107 1.28 20.68 33.18
CA SER A 107 1.00 19.24 33.19
C SER A 107 -0.32 18.89 32.49
N SER A 108 -1.35 19.74 32.63
CA SER A 108 -2.64 19.58 31.95
C SER A 108 -2.49 19.62 30.42
N ASN A 109 -1.74 20.59 29.88
CA ASN A 109 -1.51 20.68 28.44
C ASN A 109 -0.69 19.50 27.91
N LEU A 110 0.31 19.05 28.69
CA LEU A 110 1.11 17.88 28.34
C LEU A 110 0.26 16.61 28.28
N MET A 111 -0.66 16.43 29.24
CA MET A 111 -1.59 15.29 29.25
C MET A 111 -2.55 15.34 28.05
N LYS A 112 -3.07 16.53 27.70
CA LYS A 112 -3.92 16.73 26.53
C LYS A 112 -3.18 16.37 25.24
N LEU A 113 -1.96 16.88 25.08
CA LEU A 113 -1.10 16.57 23.93
C LEU A 113 -0.82 15.06 23.83
N GLN A 114 -0.44 14.42 24.93
CA GLN A 114 -0.15 13.00 24.98
C GLN A 114 -1.37 12.13 24.65
N GLY A 115 -2.54 12.47 25.18
CA GLY A 115 -3.80 11.78 24.88
C GLY A 115 -4.17 11.90 23.40
N ASN A 116 -4.09 13.12 22.87
CA ASN A 116 -4.35 13.40 21.46
C ASN A 116 -3.34 12.69 20.53
N PHE A 117 -2.06 12.69 20.88
CA PHE A 117 -1.01 11.99 20.12
C PHE A 117 -1.29 10.49 20.05
N LEU A 118 -1.58 9.84 21.18
CA LEU A 118 -1.81 8.39 21.24
C LEU A 118 -3.12 7.97 20.59
N ASN A 119 -4.21 8.71 20.81
CA ASN A 119 -5.51 8.43 20.17
C ASN A 119 -5.46 8.72 18.67
N GLY A 120 -4.78 9.81 18.28
CA GLY A 120 -4.50 10.16 16.90
C GLY A 120 -3.68 9.09 16.19
N ALA A 121 -2.66 8.55 16.86
CA ALA A 121 -1.87 7.42 16.36
C ALA A 121 -2.74 6.18 16.14
N GLU A 122 -3.59 5.81 17.10
CA GLU A 122 -4.47 4.65 16.98
C GLU A 122 -5.42 4.78 15.78
N ALA A 123 -6.07 5.94 15.61
CA ALA A 123 -6.98 6.18 14.49
C ALA A 123 -6.26 6.22 13.13
N THR A 124 -5.11 6.90 13.07
CA THR A 124 -4.33 7.06 11.84
C THR A 124 -3.74 5.74 11.38
N LEU A 125 -3.06 5.04 12.29
CA LEU A 125 -2.39 3.79 11.96
C LEU A 125 -3.38 2.67 11.69
N PHE A 126 -4.58 2.72 12.25
CA PHE A 126 -5.63 1.76 11.93
C PHE A 126 -6.05 1.86 10.47
N LEU A 127 -6.34 3.08 10.02
CA LEU A 127 -6.69 3.32 8.63
C LEU A 127 -5.49 3.05 7.72
N TYR A 128 -4.29 3.51 8.11
CA TYR A 128 -3.06 3.24 7.37
C TYR A 128 -2.85 1.74 7.18
N PHE A 129 -2.86 0.91 8.23
CA PHE A 129 -2.68 -0.54 8.09
C PHE A 129 -3.84 -1.25 7.41
N ALA A 130 -5.08 -0.80 7.62
CA ALA A 130 -6.22 -1.33 6.86
C ALA A 130 -6.07 -1.03 5.36
N LEU A 131 -5.44 0.09 5.01
CA LEU A 131 -5.18 0.53 3.64
C LEU A 131 -3.78 0.15 3.12
N GLU A 132 -2.85 -0.33 3.96
CA GLU A 132 -1.42 -0.58 3.68
C GLU A 132 -1.24 -1.69 2.64
N SER A 133 -2.26 -2.52 2.43
CA SER A 133 -2.30 -3.43 1.29
C SER A 133 -2.40 -2.71 -0.07
N LYS A 134 -2.68 -1.40 -0.13
CA LYS A 134 -3.04 -0.70 -1.38
C LYS A 134 -2.67 0.80 -1.50
N THR A 135 -1.82 1.39 -0.65
CA THR A 135 -1.30 2.77 -0.92
C THR A 135 -0.27 2.82 -2.04
N LYS A 136 0.28 1.67 -2.45
CA LYS A 136 0.73 1.51 -3.84
C LYS A 136 -0.54 1.32 -4.68
N ARG A 137 -0.81 2.24 -5.61
CA ARG A 137 -1.63 1.93 -6.79
C ARG A 137 -1.21 0.53 -7.23
N GLU A 138 -2.17 -0.40 -7.31
CA GLU A 138 -1.90 -1.74 -7.83
C GLU A 138 -1.22 -1.55 -9.18
N ILE A 139 0.03 -2.00 -9.26
CA ILE A 139 0.78 -1.91 -10.50
C ILE A 139 0.00 -2.68 -11.55
N ARG A 140 -0.19 -2.08 -12.73
CA ARG A 140 -0.90 -2.65 -13.86
C ARG A 140 0.03 -2.80 -15.06
N LEU A 141 -0.43 -3.45 -16.12
CA LEU A 141 0.36 -3.55 -17.34
C LEU A 141 0.71 -2.19 -17.93
N SER A 142 -0.21 -1.23 -17.86
CA SER A 142 0.01 0.16 -18.30
C SER A 142 1.17 0.86 -17.58
N ASP A 143 1.51 0.41 -16.37
CA ASP A 143 2.59 1.00 -15.57
C ASP A 143 3.96 0.40 -15.90
N ILE A 144 4.00 -0.77 -16.55
CA ILE A 144 5.23 -1.51 -16.86
C ILE A 144 5.54 -1.61 -18.35
N MET A 145 4.55 -1.42 -19.23
CA MET A 145 4.73 -1.49 -20.68
C MET A 145 5.25 -0.18 -21.25
N ILE A 146 6.16 -0.26 -22.21
CA ILE A 146 6.76 0.86 -22.92
C ILE A 146 5.89 1.19 -24.14
N GLY A 147 5.63 2.49 -24.33
CA GLY A 147 4.86 3.00 -25.47
C GLY A 147 3.43 3.40 -25.09
N GLU A 148 2.93 4.43 -25.77
CA GLU A 148 1.56 4.91 -25.60
C GLU A 148 0.59 3.83 -26.11
N ASN A 149 -0.41 3.47 -25.28
CA ASN A 149 -1.44 2.45 -25.55
C ASN A 149 -0.93 1.01 -25.71
N SER A 150 0.35 0.71 -25.45
CA SER A 150 0.88 -0.66 -25.55
C SER A 150 0.12 -1.68 -24.68
N SER A 151 -0.32 -1.27 -23.49
CA SER A 151 -1.13 -2.13 -22.63
C SER A 151 -2.52 -2.39 -23.21
N GLU A 152 -3.16 -1.38 -23.80
CA GLU A 152 -4.50 -1.51 -24.39
C GLU A 152 -4.45 -2.43 -25.61
N ILE A 153 -3.47 -2.22 -26.49
CA ILE A 153 -3.20 -3.08 -27.66
C ILE A 153 -3.00 -4.54 -27.23
N PHE A 154 -2.23 -4.76 -26.16
CA PHE A 154 -1.99 -6.11 -25.67
C PHE A 154 -3.24 -6.75 -25.05
N ILE A 155 -4.01 -5.99 -24.27
CA ILE A 155 -5.26 -6.47 -23.67
C ILE A 155 -6.27 -6.84 -24.76
N ASP A 156 -6.40 -6.03 -25.80
CA ASP A 156 -7.28 -6.31 -26.94
C ASP A 156 -6.85 -7.58 -27.68
N PHE A 157 -5.54 -7.77 -27.89
CA PHE A 157 -5.00 -9.01 -28.44
C PHE A 157 -5.36 -10.22 -27.57
N LEU A 158 -5.21 -10.12 -26.24
CA LEU A 158 -5.55 -11.21 -25.33
C LEU A 158 -7.04 -11.53 -25.32
N LYS A 159 -7.92 -10.52 -25.44
CA LYS A 159 -9.37 -10.72 -25.58
C LYS A 159 -9.73 -11.41 -26.88
N ASP A 160 -9.18 -10.96 -28.00
CA ASP A 160 -9.39 -11.57 -29.33
C ASP A 160 -9.01 -13.06 -29.33
N LYS A 161 -7.86 -13.37 -28.73
CA LYS A 161 -7.38 -14.75 -28.58
C LYS A 161 -8.06 -15.56 -27.48
N LYS A 162 -9.02 -14.96 -26.75
CA LYS A 162 -9.73 -15.59 -25.63
C LYS A 162 -8.78 -16.10 -24.54
N PHE A 163 -7.69 -15.37 -24.29
CA PHE A 163 -6.85 -15.60 -23.12
C PHE A 163 -7.52 -15.07 -21.84
N ILE A 164 -8.28 -13.98 -21.98
CA ILE A 164 -9.00 -13.29 -20.92
C ILE A 164 -10.44 -12.98 -21.33
N ASP A 165 -11.33 -12.81 -20.35
CA ASP A 165 -12.72 -12.37 -20.57
C ASP A 165 -12.88 -10.83 -20.56
N GLU A 166 -14.11 -10.35 -20.73
CA GLU A 166 -14.44 -8.91 -20.70
C GLU A 166 -14.11 -8.22 -19.38
N ASN A 167 -14.09 -8.97 -18.28
CA ASN A 167 -13.73 -8.49 -16.94
C ASN A 167 -12.24 -8.72 -16.63
N HIS A 168 -11.45 -9.02 -17.66
CA HIS A 168 -10.02 -9.33 -17.62
C HIS A 168 -9.67 -10.62 -16.87
N ASN A 169 -10.64 -11.47 -16.49
CA ASN A 169 -10.32 -12.71 -15.82
C ASN A 169 -9.57 -13.65 -16.75
N LEU A 170 -8.47 -14.23 -16.28
CA LEU A 170 -7.74 -15.26 -17.02
C LEU A 170 -8.60 -16.51 -17.20
N ILE A 171 -8.79 -16.93 -18.46
CA ILE A 171 -9.61 -18.11 -18.80
C ILE A 171 -8.81 -19.28 -19.41
N VAL A 172 -7.49 -19.15 -19.51
CA VAL A 172 -6.64 -20.24 -20.00
C VAL A 172 -6.25 -21.25 -18.95
N ASP A 173 -6.28 -22.52 -19.35
CA ASP A 173 -5.89 -23.65 -18.51
C ASP A 173 -4.38 -23.66 -18.24
N GLN A 174 -3.56 -23.28 -19.24
CA GLN A 174 -2.09 -23.30 -19.12
C GLN A 174 -1.53 -21.92 -18.76
N LYS A 175 -1.55 -21.59 -17.47
CA LYS A 175 -0.93 -20.36 -16.95
C LYS A 175 0.56 -20.22 -17.28
N SER A 176 1.28 -21.34 -17.47
CA SER A 176 2.70 -21.33 -17.81
C SER A 176 2.98 -20.76 -19.21
N SER A 177 2.12 -21.06 -20.20
CA SER A 177 2.17 -20.46 -21.54
C SER A 177 1.89 -18.96 -21.49
N PHE A 178 0.92 -18.57 -20.66
CA PHE A 178 0.58 -17.15 -20.47
C PHE A 178 1.71 -16.34 -19.80
N ILE A 179 2.40 -16.96 -18.83
CA ILE A 179 3.63 -16.42 -18.23
C ILE A 179 4.73 -16.24 -19.29
N ARG A 180 4.90 -17.25 -20.17
CA ARG A 180 5.88 -17.21 -21.26
C ARG A 180 5.64 -16.08 -22.26
N ILE A 181 4.38 -15.74 -22.57
CA ILE A 181 4.02 -14.57 -23.38
C ILE A 181 4.51 -13.27 -22.73
N HIS A 182 4.28 -13.07 -21.43
CA HIS A 182 4.75 -11.87 -20.73
C HIS A 182 6.28 -11.80 -20.66
N ARG A 183 6.93 -12.96 -20.52
CA ARG A 183 8.39 -13.04 -20.61
C ARG A 183 8.90 -12.62 -21.99
N PHE A 184 8.27 -13.10 -23.06
CA PHE A 184 8.59 -12.70 -24.43
C PHE A 184 8.49 -11.17 -24.61
N LEU A 185 7.45 -10.53 -24.07
CA LEU A 185 7.31 -9.07 -24.11
C LEU A 185 8.41 -8.34 -23.34
N LYS A 186 8.84 -8.87 -22.19
CA LYS A 186 9.99 -8.34 -21.43
C LYS A 186 11.30 -8.46 -22.20
N ASP A 187 11.58 -9.64 -22.75
CA ASP A 187 12.83 -9.89 -23.48
C ASP A 187 12.94 -9.02 -24.74
N ASN A 188 11.80 -8.64 -25.33
CA ASN A 188 11.72 -7.72 -26.48
C ASN A 188 11.47 -6.25 -26.09
N HIS A 189 11.68 -5.87 -24.83
CA HIS A 189 11.60 -4.48 -24.36
C HIS A 189 10.24 -3.81 -24.57
N ILE A 190 9.17 -4.59 -24.71
CA ILE A 190 7.79 -4.08 -24.70
C ILE A 190 7.33 -3.87 -23.26
N ILE A 191 7.73 -4.76 -22.35
CA ILE A 191 7.73 -4.48 -20.91
C ILE A 191 9.10 -3.91 -20.55
N ASN A 192 9.14 -2.86 -19.73
CA ASN A 192 10.40 -2.26 -19.31
C ASN A 192 11.27 -3.31 -18.57
N PRO A 193 12.48 -3.61 -19.10
CA PRO A 193 13.34 -4.68 -18.57
C PRO A 193 13.87 -4.41 -17.17
N ASP A 194 13.86 -3.14 -16.71
CA ASP A 194 14.31 -2.74 -15.38
C ASP A 194 13.38 -3.25 -14.26
N PHE A 195 12.13 -3.63 -14.59
CA PHE A 195 11.23 -4.21 -13.62
C PHE A 195 11.62 -5.64 -13.27
N GLN A 196 11.68 -5.90 -11.95
CA GLN A 196 11.89 -7.25 -11.42
C GLN A 196 10.72 -8.17 -11.82
N ASP A 197 11.00 -9.46 -12.00
CA ASP A 197 9.99 -10.46 -12.36
C ASP A 197 8.81 -10.47 -11.37
N THR A 198 9.08 -10.25 -10.07
CA THR A 198 8.05 -10.14 -9.04
C THR A 198 7.09 -8.98 -9.28
N THR A 199 7.58 -7.85 -9.78
CA THR A 199 6.79 -6.65 -10.08
C THR A 199 5.92 -6.87 -11.32
N ILE A 200 6.45 -7.59 -12.32
CA ILE A 200 5.71 -7.96 -13.53
C ILE A 200 4.58 -8.93 -13.18
N ILE A 201 4.87 -9.94 -12.34
CA ILE A 201 3.85 -10.87 -11.85
C ILE A 201 2.77 -10.13 -11.07
N GLU A 202 3.12 -9.23 -10.17
CA GLU A 202 2.15 -8.42 -9.44
C GLU A 202 1.24 -7.65 -10.41
N ALA A 203 1.80 -7.09 -11.48
CA ALA A 203 1.01 -6.43 -12.52
C ALA A 203 0.07 -7.39 -13.25
N MET A 204 0.52 -8.61 -13.56
CA MET A 204 -0.32 -9.64 -14.16
C MET A 204 -1.45 -10.08 -13.21
N GLU A 205 -1.15 -10.30 -11.93
CA GLU A 205 -2.15 -10.75 -10.95
C GLU A 205 -3.26 -9.71 -10.78
N ASN A 206 -2.87 -8.43 -10.74
CA ASN A 206 -3.79 -7.29 -10.64
C ASN A 206 -4.59 -7.05 -11.92
N GLU A 207 -4.00 -7.28 -13.10
CA GLU A 207 -4.68 -7.08 -14.38
C GLU A 207 -5.66 -8.22 -14.67
N TYR A 208 -5.29 -9.47 -14.33
CA TYR A 208 -6.02 -10.65 -14.78
C TYR A 208 -6.85 -11.39 -13.72
N ASN A 209 -6.96 -10.80 -12.52
CA ASN A 209 -7.66 -11.37 -11.36
C ASN A 209 -7.28 -12.84 -11.08
N SER A 210 -6.00 -13.19 -11.25
CA SER A 210 -5.53 -14.58 -11.19
C SER A 210 -4.14 -14.64 -10.58
N ASN A 211 -3.88 -15.65 -9.76
CA ASN A 211 -2.54 -15.88 -9.17
C ASN A 211 -1.60 -16.59 -10.15
N PHE A 212 -0.32 -16.22 -10.13
CA PHE A 212 0.73 -16.81 -10.95
C PHE A 212 1.89 -17.33 -10.11
N ASP A 213 2.49 -18.45 -10.52
CA ASP A 213 3.65 -19.01 -9.83
C ASP A 213 4.93 -18.22 -10.16
N LYS A 214 5.52 -17.60 -9.13
CA LYS A 214 6.75 -16.81 -9.24
C LYS A 214 7.92 -17.61 -9.77
N GLY A 215 8.03 -18.88 -9.38
CA GLY A 215 9.09 -19.76 -9.86
C GLY A 215 8.97 -20.11 -11.35
N THR A 216 7.77 -20.06 -11.92
CA THR A 216 7.52 -20.39 -13.33
C THR A 216 7.97 -19.27 -14.27
N PHE A 217 7.81 -18.01 -13.87
CA PHE A 217 8.28 -16.87 -14.67
C PHE A 217 9.80 -16.84 -14.78
N SER A 218 10.53 -17.08 -13.69
CA SER A 218 12.00 -17.10 -13.75
C SER A 218 12.54 -18.32 -14.50
N ARG A 219 11.84 -19.47 -14.45
CA ARG A 219 12.22 -20.69 -15.19
C ARG A 219 11.83 -20.65 -16.66
N SER A 220 10.96 -19.73 -17.08
CA SER A 220 10.45 -19.72 -18.46
C SER A 220 11.53 -19.42 -19.50
N ILE A 221 12.66 -18.84 -19.09
CA ILE A 221 13.83 -18.55 -19.93
C ILE A 221 14.43 -19.83 -20.55
N THR A 222 14.36 -20.96 -19.86
CA THR A 222 15.00 -22.21 -20.30
C THR A 222 14.07 -23.14 -21.08
N VAL A 223 12.79 -22.79 -21.19
CA VAL A 223 11.77 -23.61 -21.84
C VAL A 223 11.57 -23.12 -23.27
N LYS A 224 11.78 -24.01 -24.24
CA LYS A 224 11.49 -23.70 -25.64
C LYS A 224 9.97 -23.52 -25.83
N PRO A 225 9.54 -22.50 -26.59
CA PRO A 225 8.14 -22.37 -26.95
C PRO A 225 7.68 -23.57 -27.78
N ASN A 226 6.40 -23.91 -27.66
CA ASN A 226 5.74 -24.87 -28.55
C ASN A 226 5.20 -24.15 -29.81
N ASP A 227 4.76 -24.91 -30.81
CA ASP A 227 4.26 -24.36 -32.09
C ASP A 227 3.14 -23.31 -31.91
N PHE A 228 2.30 -23.50 -30.89
CA PHE A 228 1.25 -22.55 -30.54
C PHE A 228 1.84 -21.24 -30.01
N GLU A 229 2.78 -21.30 -29.07
CA GLU A 229 3.47 -20.13 -28.52
C GLU A 229 4.30 -19.40 -29.57
N GLU A 230 4.97 -20.13 -30.48
CA GLU A 230 5.67 -19.54 -31.60
C GLU A 230 4.74 -18.74 -32.51
N THR A 231 3.53 -19.27 -32.77
CA THR A 231 2.51 -18.54 -33.53
C THR A 231 2.10 -17.25 -32.82
N ILE A 232 1.84 -17.31 -31.52
CA ILE A 232 1.52 -16.13 -30.71
C ILE A 232 2.66 -15.11 -30.73
N TYR A 233 3.91 -15.55 -30.61
CA TYR A 233 5.08 -14.67 -30.65
C TYR A 233 5.22 -13.97 -32.00
N GLN A 234 4.99 -14.66 -33.11
CA GLN A 234 5.01 -14.04 -34.45
C GLN A 234 3.93 -12.97 -34.60
N GLU A 235 2.73 -13.22 -34.08
CA GLU A 235 1.65 -12.23 -34.11
C GLU A 235 1.98 -11.01 -33.24
N LEU A 236 2.48 -11.22 -32.02
CA LEU A 236 2.93 -10.14 -31.13
C LEU A 236 4.10 -9.36 -31.71
N SER A 237 5.05 -10.03 -32.38
CA SER A 237 6.16 -9.36 -33.10
C SER A 237 5.64 -8.39 -34.16
N LYS A 238 4.63 -8.80 -34.93
CA LYS A 238 3.98 -7.91 -35.91
C LYS A 238 3.23 -6.78 -35.23
N LEU A 239 2.49 -7.08 -34.16
CA LEU A 239 1.68 -6.11 -33.43
C LEU A 239 2.52 -5.00 -32.81
N PHE A 240 3.67 -5.35 -32.24
CA PHE A 240 4.57 -4.43 -31.54
C PHE A 240 5.78 -3.97 -32.39
N ASN A 241 5.81 -4.31 -33.68
CA ASN A 241 6.91 -3.99 -34.61
C ASN A 241 8.30 -4.42 -34.07
N ILE A 242 8.36 -5.59 -33.44
CA ILE A 242 9.62 -6.17 -32.92
C ILE A 242 10.46 -6.62 -34.12
N LYS A 243 11.67 -6.06 -34.26
CA LYS A 243 12.63 -6.50 -35.27
C LYS A 243 13.30 -7.80 -34.82
N HIS A 244 13.30 -8.80 -35.70
CA HIS A 244 14.06 -10.04 -35.56
C HIS A 244 15.54 -9.82 -35.86
#